data_AF-A0A947FW58-F1
#
_entry.id   AF-A0A947FW58-F1
#
_cell.length_a   1.000
_cell.length_b   1.000
_cell.length_c   1.000
_cell.angle_alpha   90.00
_cell.angle_beta   90.00
_cell.angle_gamma   90.00
#
_symmetry.space_group_name_H-M   'P 1'
#
loop_
_entity.id
_entity.type
_entity.pdbx_description
1 polymer ?
#
loop_
_entity_poly.entity_id
_entity_poly.type
_entity_poly.pdbx_seq_one_letter_code
_entity_poly.pdbx_strand_id
1 'polypeptide(L)'
;YRRVIAKLLDEALDVLDGAGIRPAKFRGVPLRVMSFIMKLPTPVVRLVIRAQLRVDPEARVSMWTDLERGRPTEVDVLNGEIVRVAGEHGGAAPINRRIAELVHEAERAGAGSPNMSPETLLRALEDD
;
A
#
# COMPACT_ATOMS: atom_id res chain seq x y z
N TYR A 1 9.53 5.66 -1.54
CA TYR A 1 8.26 4.92 -1.66
C TYR A 1 8.39 3.40 -1.82
N ARG A 2 9.30 2.84 -2.65
CA ARG A 2 9.39 1.36 -2.82
C ARG A 2 9.51 0.55 -1.52
N ARG A 3 10.31 1.04 -0.57
CA ARG A 3 10.46 0.42 0.77
C ARG A 3 9.17 0.42 1.59
N VAL A 4 8.39 1.51 1.52
CA VAL A 4 7.07 1.62 2.16
C VAL A 4 6.09 0.61 1.57
N ILE A 5 6.03 0.53 0.24
CA ILE A 5 5.17 -0.44 -0.46
C ILE A 5 5.58 -1.88 -0.09
N ALA A 6 6.87 -2.18 -0.03
CA ALA A 6 7.34 -3.50 0.37
C ALA A 6 6.92 -3.84 1.82
N LYS A 7 7.08 -2.90 2.77
CA LYS A 7 6.61 -3.08 4.17
C LYS A 7 5.10 -3.34 4.26
N LEU A 8 4.30 -2.57 3.52
CA LEU A 8 2.84 -2.76 3.48
C LEU A 8 2.44 -4.12 2.91
N LEU A 9 3.09 -4.53 1.82
CA LEU A 9 2.85 -5.83 1.19
C LEU A 9 3.29 -6.98 2.09
N ASP A 10 4.43 -6.85 2.78
CA ASP A 10 4.90 -7.85 3.73
C ASP A 10 3.89 -8.05 4.87
N GLU A 11 3.50 -6.97 5.53
CA GLU A 11 2.52 -7.03 6.64
C GLU A 11 1.18 -7.60 6.17
N ALA A 12 0.69 -7.19 4.99
CA ALA A 12 -0.53 -7.74 4.42
C ALA A 12 -0.40 -9.25 4.14
N LEU A 13 0.74 -9.71 3.63
CA LEU A 13 0.98 -11.12 3.38
C LEU A 13 1.06 -11.94 4.67
N ASP A 14 1.66 -11.40 5.73
CA ASP A 14 1.74 -12.03 7.05
C ASP A 14 0.36 -12.17 7.68
N VAL A 15 -0.47 -11.11 7.59
CA VAL A 15 -1.88 -11.13 8.03
C VAL A 15 -2.67 -12.21 7.28
N LEU A 16 -2.54 -12.25 5.95
CA LEU A 16 -3.26 -13.24 5.13
C LEU A 16 -2.80 -14.68 5.43
N ASP A 17 -1.51 -14.89 5.69
CA ASP A 17 -0.99 -16.20 6.10
C ASP A 17 -1.54 -16.63 7.47
N GLY A 18 -1.55 -15.72 8.44
CA GLY A 18 -2.13 -15.98 9.77
C GLY A 18 -3.62 -16.32 9.71
N ALA A 19 -4.34 -15.75 8.74
CA ALA A 19 -5.74 -16.04 8.46
C ALA A 19 -5.99 -17.27 7.58
N GLY A 20 -4.93 -17.92 7.06
CA GLY A 20 -5.06 -19.02 6.10
C GLY A 20 -5.65 -18.61 4.75
N ILE A 21 -5.64 -17.32 4.41
CA ILE A 21 -6.20 -16.76 3.18
C ILE A 21 -5.13 -16.80 2.08
N ARG A 22 -5.49 -17.35 0.92
CA ARG A 22 -4.61 -17.31 -0.26
C ARG A 22 -4.81 -16.01 -1.04
N PRO A 23 -3.80 -15.12 -1.13
CA PRO A 23 -3.92 -13.89 -1.88
C PRO A 23 -4.14 -14.14 -3.38
N ALA A 24 -5.00 -13.31 -3.98
CA ALA A 24 -5.16 -13.28 -5.43
C ALA A 24 -3.88 -12.81 -6.13
N LYS A 25 -3.75 -13.13 -7.42
CA LYS A 25 -2.64 -12.65 -8.25
C LYS A 25 -2.98 -11.27 -8.82
N PHE A 26 -2.06 -10.32 -8.71
CA PHE A 26 -2.19 -9.01 -9.36
C PHE A 26 -1.66 -9.08 -10.79
N ARG A 27 -2.53 -8.92 -11.80
CA ARG A 27 -2.18 -9.03 -13.23
C ARG A 27 -1.39 -10.32 -13.56
N GLY A 28 -1.74 -11.43 -12.91
CA GLY A 28 -1.08 -12.73 -13.08
C GLY A 28 0.19 -12.93 -12.22
N VAL A 29 0.67 -11.91 -11.52
CA VAL A 29 1.83 -11.98 -10.61
C VAL A 29 1.35 -12.23 -9.18
N PRO A 30 1.86 -13.26 -8.48
CA PRO A 30 1.56 -13.46 -7.07
C PRO A 30 2.03 -12.28 -6.22
N LEU A 31 1.23 -11.85 -5.23
CA LEU A 31 1.58 -10.71 -4.37
C LEU A 31 2.91 -10.90 -3.62
N ARG A 32 3.25 -12.13 -3.22
CA ARG A 32 4.56 -12.47 -2.63
C ARG A 32 5.73 -12.12 -3.56
N VAL A 33 5.58 -12.40 -4.86
CA VAL A 33 6.58 -12.06 -5.87
C VAL A 33 6.66 -10.53 -6.04
N MET A 34 5.51 -9.84 -6.00
CA MET A 34 5.48 -8.39 -6.04
C MET A 34 6.23 -7.75 -4.86
N SER A 35 6.03 -8.22 -3.62
CA SER A 35 6.78 -7.72 -2.47
C SER A 35 8.30 -7.90 -2.68
N PHE A 36 8.72 -9.07 -3.14
CA PHE A 36 10.13 -9.33 -3.42
C PHE A 36 10.70 -8.38 -4.49
N ILE A 37 9.97 -8.17 -5.60
CA ILE A 37 10.39 -7.25 -6.67
C ILE A 37 10.61 -5.84 -6.11
N MET A 38 9.77 -5.36 -5.20
CA MET A 38 9.88 -4.01 -4.64
C MET A 38 11.15 -3.80 -3.80
N LYS A 39 11.77 -4.88 -3.31
CA LYS A 39 13.03 -4.87 -2.54
C LYS A 39 14.28 -4.95 -3.43
N LEU A 40 14.14 -5.22 -4.74
CA LEU A 40 15.28 -5.41 -5.64
C LEU A 40 15.95 -4.09 -6.08
N PRO A 41 17.22 -4.15 -6.53
CA PRO A 41 17.92 -3.02 -7.13
C PRO A 41 17.15 -2.40 -8.30
N THR A 42 17.24 -1.07 -8.44
CA THR A 42 16.50 -0.28 -9.43
C THR A 42 16.58 -0.78 -10.88
N PRO A 43 17.73 -1.27 -11.39
CA PRO A 43 17.81 -1.81 -12.75
C PRO A 43 16.87 -3.01 -12.98
N VAL A 44 16.79 -3.91 -11.99
CA VAL A 44 15.97 -5.12 -12.06
C VAL A 44 14.49 -4.76 -12.02
N VAL A 45 14.10 -3.87 -11.11
CA VAL A 45 12.71 -3.40 -11.03
C VAL A 45 12.28 -2.73 -12.33
N ARG A 46 13.13 -1.91 -12.95
CA ARG A 46 12.83 -1.29 -14.25
C ARG A 46 12.63 -2.32 -15.37
N LEU A 47 13.43 -3.39 -15.38
CA LEU A 47 13.27 -4.48 -16.34
C LEU A 47 11.92 -5.19 -16.16
N VAL A 48 11.56 -5.51 -14.91
CA VAL A 48 10.29 -6.16 -14.58
C VAL A 48 9.09 -5.27 -14.92
N ILE A 49 9.10 -4.00 -14.54
CA ILE A 49 8.03 -3.04 -14.87
C ILE A 49 7.84 -2.96 -16.39
N ARG A 50 8.92 -2.83 -17.17
CA ARG A 50 8.83 -2.81 -18.63
C ARG A 50 8.24 -4.07 -19.24
N ALA A 51 8.51 -5.23 -18.64
CA ALA A 51 8.05 -6.52 -19.15
C ALA A 51 6.61 -6.87 -18.75
N GLN A 52 6.18 -6.49 -17.55
CA GLN A 52 4.90 -6.92 -16.95
C GLN A 52 3.85 -5.81 -16.85
N LEU A 53 4.30 -4.58 -16.64
CA LEU A 53 3.42 -3.44 -16.47
C LEU A 53 3.47 -2.63 -17.76
N ARG A 54 2.56 -2.94 -18.69
CA ARG A 54 1.89 -1.87 -19.44
C ARG A 54 1.15 -1.04 -18.39
N VAL A 55 1.91 -0.23 -17.64
CA VAL A 55 1.37 0.86 -16.82
C VAL A 55 0.78 1.77 -17.86
N ASP A 56 -0.53 1.75 -17.97
CA ASP A 56 -1.20 2.88 -18.60
C ASP A 56 -0.70 4.11 -17.85
N PRO A 57 -0.03 5.09 -18.51
CA PRO A 57 0.39 6.33 -17.85
C PRO A 57 -0.80 7.04 -17.19
N GLU A 58 -2.02 6.75 -17.67
CA GLU A 58 -3.30 7.19 -17.12
C GLU A 58 -3.96 6.20 -16.15
N ALA A 59 -3.23 5.20 -15.63
CA ALA A 59 -3.62 4.49 -14.42
C ALA A 59 -3.60 5.50 -13.27
N ARG A 60 -4.65 6.33 -13.25
CA ARG A 60 -4.90 7.41 -12.34
C ARG A 60 -4.64 6.87 -10.96
N VAL A 61 -3.74 7.56 -10.27
CA VAL A 61 -3.46 7.40 -8.86
C VAL A 61 -4.79 7.72 -8.17
N SER A 62 -5.68 6.71 -8.02
CA SER A 62 -7.11 6.89 -7.74
C SER A 62 -7.29 7.69 -6.46
N MET A 63 -6.66 7.22 -5.39
CA MET A 63 -6.67 7.87 -4.08
C MET A 63 -6.02 9.25 -4.08
N TRP A 64 -4.90 9.46 -4.79
CA TRP A 64 -4.32 10.80 -4.90
C TRP A 64 -5.27 11.75 -5.62
N THR A 65 -5.89 11.30 -6.72
CA THR A 65 -6.87 12.09 -7.47
C THR A 65 -8.11 12.39 -6.63
N ASP A 66 -8.52 11.45 -5.79
CA ASP A 66 -9.65 11.63 -4.87
C ASP A 66 -9.29 12.63 -3.76
N LEU A 67 -8.08 12.56 -3.19
CA LEU A 67 -7.59 13.57 -2.25
C LEU A 67 -7.56 14.96 -2.88
N GLU A 68 -6.99 15.12 -4.08
CA GLU A 68 -6.96 16.40 -4.80
C GLU A 68 -8.35 16.95 -5.11
N ARG A 69 -9.37 16.09 -5.18
CA ARG A 69 -10.77 16.45 -5.42
C ARG A 69 -11.61 16.53 -4.14
N GLY A 70 -11.01 16.31 -2.97
CA GLY A 70 -11.71 16.27 -1.68
C GLY A 70 -12.77 15.17 -1.61
N ARG A 71 -12.56 14.05 -2.29
CA ARG A 71 -13.47 12.89 -2.27
C ARG A 71 -12.96 11.82 -1.30
N PRO A 72 -13.87 11.03 -0.71
CA PRO A 72 -13.48 9.84 0.04
C PRO A 72 -12.64 8.91 -0.83
N THR A 73 -11.60 8.35 -0.25
CA THR A 73 -10.71 7.39 -0.90
C THR A 73 -11.14 5.95 -0.62
N GLU A 74 -10.54 5.00 -1.32
CA GLU A 74 -10.73 3.56 -1.10
C GLU A 74 -9.82 2.99 0.02
N VAL A 75 -9.27 3.83 0.90
CA VAL A 75 -8.27 3.40 1.90
C VAL A 75 -8.80 2.35 2.87
N ASP A 76 -10.07 2.45 3.28
CA ASP A 76 -10.71 1.47 4.17
C ASP A 76 -10.86 0.11 3.50
N VAL A 77 -11.11 0.09 2.19
CA VAL A 77 -11.26 -1.15 1.42
C VAL A 77 -9.90 -1.82 1.18
N LEU A 78 -8.82 -1.03 1.11
CA LEU A 78 -7.48 -1.54 0.86
C LEU A 78 -6.70 -1.82 2.15
N ASN A 79 -6.35 -0.78 2.89
CA ASN A 79 -5.55 -0.88 4.11
C ASN A 79 -6.42 -1.25 5.32
N GLY A 80 -7.63 -0.67 5.41
CA GLY A 80 -8.58 -0.97 6.49
C GLY A 80 -8.99 -2.45 6.52
N GLU A 81 -9.15 -3.07 5.34
CA GLU A 81 -9.47 -4.49 5.23
C GLU A 81 -8.36 -5.40 5.79
N ILE A 82 -7.08 -5.06 5.57
CA ILE A 82 -5.96 -5.77 6.18
C ILE A 82 -5.99 -5.63 7.71
N VAL A 83 -6.28 -4.43 8.23
CA VAL A 83 -6.41 -4.19 9.67
C VAL A 83 -7.57 -5.00 10.26
N ARG A 84 -8.71 -5.06 9.57
CA ARG A 84 -9.88 -5.84 9.96
C ARG A 84 -9.55 -7.34 10.03
N VAL A 85 -8.99 -7.90 8.97
CA VAL A 85 -8.61 -9.33 8.91
C VAL A 85 -7.59 -9.67 9.99
N ALA A 86 -6.60 -8.81 10.23
CA ALA A 86 -5.63 -9.00 11.30
C ALA A 86 -6.32 -9.10 12.67
N GLY A 87 -7.23 -8.17 12.98
CA GLY A 87 -7.96 -8.17 14.25
C GLY A 87 -8.84 -9.40 14.43
N GLU A 88 -9.53 -9.87 13.38
CA GLU A 88 -10.36 -11.08 13.42
C GLU A 88 -9.58 -12.36 13.74
N HIS A 89 -8.28 -12.38 13.43
CA HIS A 89 -7.40 -13.53 13.66
C HIS A 89 -6.42 -13.31 14.82
N GLY A 90 -6.69 -12.31 15.69
CA GLY A 90 -5.89 -12.04 16.88
C GLY A 90 -4.51 -11.43 16.63
N GLY A 91 -4.28 -10.92 15.42
CA GLY A 91 -3.06 -10.20 15.02
C GLY A 91 -3.25 -8.69 14.97
N ALA A 92 -2.24 -8.01 14.41
CA ALA A 92 -2.28 -6.57 14.17
C ALA A 92 -1.62 -6.24 12.81
N ALA A 93 -2.02 -5.11 12.23
CA ALA A 93 -1.43 -4.56 11.01
C ALA A 93 -1.10 -3.07 11.22
N PRO A 94 -0.12 -2.73 12.08
CA PRO A 94 0.19 -1.35 12.45
C PRO A 94 0.57 -0.47 11.25
N ILE A 95 1.32 -0.99 10.27
CA ILE A 95 1.76 -0.18 9.12
C ILE A 95 0.58 0.16 8.21
N ASN A 96 -0.30 -0.81 7.93
CA ASN A 96 -1.53 -0.60 7.17
C ASN A 96 -2.49 0.32 7.92
N ARG A 97 -2.62 0.17 9.25
CA ARG A 97 -3.41 1.08 10.10
C ARG A 97 -2.89 2.50 9.98
N ARG A 98 -1.59 2.70 10.13
CA ARG A 98 -0.99 4.04 10.11
C ARG A 98 -1.12 4.73 8.76
N ILE A 99 -1.03 3.97 7.66
CA ILE A 99 -1.36 4.50 6.33
C ILE A 99 -2.82 4.94 6.23
N ALA A 100 -3.76 4.13 6.74
CA ALA A 100 -5.18 4.50 6.72
C ALA A 100 -5.44 5.79 7.50
N GLU A 101 -4.86 5.92 8.69
CA GLU A 101 -4.95 7.13 9.50
C GLU A 101 -4.41 8.37 8.79
N LEU A 102 -3.21 8.28 8.19
CA LEU A 102 -2.60 9.39 7.45
C LEU A 102 -3.45 9.83 6.24
N VAL A 103 -4.09 8.88 5.56
CA VAL A 103 -5.02 9.21 4.46
C VAL A 103 -6.28 9.87 5.00
N HIS A 104 -6.87 9.37 6.07
CA HIS A 104 -8.03 10.02 6.69
C HIS A 104 -7.71 11.42 7.26
N GLU A 105 -6.49 11.63 7.77
CA GLU A 105 -6.00 12.96 8.15
C GLU A 105 -6.00 13.90 6.93
N ALA A 106 -5.53 13.43 5.77
CA ALA A 106 -5.56 14.20 4.53
C ALA A 106 -6.99 14.47 4.03
N GLU A 107 -7.89 13.48 4.09
CA GLU A 107 -9.31 13.63 3.74
C GLU A 107 -9.99 14.69 4.61
N ARG A 108 -9.77 14.66 5.94
CA ARG A 108 -10.32 15.64 6.87
C ARG A 108 -9.76 17.04 6.65
N ALA A 109 -8.48 17.15 6.28
CA ALA A 109 -7.87 18.44 5.98
C ALA A 109 -8.43 19.07 4.70
N GLY A 110 -8.89 18.25 3.73
CA GLY A 110 -9.49 18.72 2.48
C GLY A 110 -8.54 19.55 1.60
N ALA A 111 -7.23 19.46 1.84
CA ALA A 111 -6.21 20.29 1.20
C ALA A 111 -5.45 19.57 0.06
N GLY A 112 -5.97 18.43 -0.40
CA GLY A 112 -5.28 17.57 -1.37
C GLY A 112 -4.29 16.60 -0.72
N SER A 113 -3.40 16.02 -1.54
CA SER A 113 -2.38 15.13 -1.03
C SER A 113 -1.36 15.89 -0.16
N PRO A 114 -0.96 15.34 1.01
CA PRO A 114 0.05 15.97 1.85
C PRO A 114 1.46 15.93 1.22
N ASN A 115 1.64 15.25 0.07
CA ASN A 115 2.89 15.18 -0.69
C ASN A 115 4.13 14.85 0.18
N MET A 116 3.94 13.96 1.17
CA MET A 116 5.00 13.56 2.09
C MET A 116 6.17 12.92 1.34
N SER A 117 7.41 13.33 1.65
CA SER A 117 8.60 12.69 1.11
C SER A 117 8.68 11.20 1.52
N PRO A 118 9.39 10.35 0.77
CA PRO A 118 9.63 8.96 1.16
C PRO A 118 10.17 8.79 2.58
N GLU A 119 11.06 9.68 3.00
CA GLU A 119 11.75 9.63 4.28
C GLU A 119 10.80 10.02 5.42
N THR A 120 10.02 11.08 5.23
CA THR A 120 9.01 11.51 6.20
C THR A 120 7.93 10.45 6.36
N LEU A 121 7.45 9.87 5.25
CA LEU A 121 6.47 8.80 5.29
C LEU A 121 7.04 7.56 5.99
N LEU A 122 8.29 7.19 5.75
CA LEU A 122 8.88 6.03 6.40
C LEU A 122 8.99 6.22 7.92
N ARG A 123 9.42 7.40 8.38
CA ARG A 123 9.49 7.74 9.80
C ARG A 123 8.12 7.67 10.46
N ALA A 124 7.12 8.27 9.82
CA ALA A 124 5.74 8.25 10.32
C ALA A 124 5.13 6.84 10.44
N LEU A 125 5.74 5.82 9.82
CA LEU A 125 5.35 4.41 9.90
C LEU A 125 6.24 3.57 10.86
N GLU A 126 7.33 4.14 11.37
CA GLU A 126 8.27 3.46 12.28
C GLU A 126 8.11 3.94 13.74
N ASP A 127 7.32 5.00 13.96
CA ASP A 127 7.11 5.64 15.27
C ASP A 127 5.90 5.09 16.07
N ASP A 128 5.27 3.98 15.62
CA ASP A 128 4.15 3.26 16.28
C ASP A 128 4.53 1.79 16.62
#